data_AF-A0A259L2V9-F1
#
_entry.id   AF-A0A259L2V9-F1
#
_cell.length_a   1.000
_cell.length_b   1.000
_cell.length_c   1.000
_cell.angle_alpha   90.00
_cell.angle_beta   90.00
_cell.angle_gamma   90.00
#
_symmetry.space_group_name_H-M   'P 1'
#
loop_
_entity.id
_entity.type
_entity.pdbx_description
1 polymer ?
#
loop_
_entity_poly.entity_id
_entity_poly.type
_entity_poly.pdbx_seq_one_letter_code
_entity_poly.pdbx_strand_id
1 'polypeptide(L)'
;MPGYLDGACPQGLAGYQPSEPELNAARRFARSFRDRDQGQRRPDLDALFLMGSPGTLGHSVASDLDVWLCHRDDLPEAGIRCLERKVASLSEWAATLGVELHVFVFSAADWRAGRQRVEVSGENCGSAQHFLLLDEFYRTGIYLAGQYPLWWLIPAENEADYHACRERLLECRFIKAQEYIDFGAVPSVPAAEFPGAGIWQLYKGIDAPWKAILKLLLIECYATDGQRSLLSARFKQAVYAGETSADALDPYVLLYQRLEEWLSGAQANERLELVRRSLYLKAGLPLSRAAPGVDGWRVELLRGLVVQWQWTDDQVRQLDERHQWRVEDVTGLRRSIVAELTHSYRLLSRMAREQGTQAAISDRDITLLGRKLYAVFQRKAGKIELINPGLVPSLAEENLSFHHQSEQGGDGEGWLLYRDLEDPSDAFWQPVIRRAGNLAELVVWCYCNGLLTRATRLNVRAGRSVASVAEVRDILDALAGFLPLPLEPATRESLSRGVRPTRILLMINVGGDPQPHLTERGLHKLS
;
A
#
# COMPACT_ATOMS: atom_id res chain seq x y z
N MET A 1 30.67 0.88 13.53
CA MET A 1 29.28 0.42 13.70
C MET A 1 28.41 1.26 12.80
N PRO A 2 27.43 0.67 12.08
CA PRO A 2 26.44 1.45 11.32
C PRO A 2 25.77 2.51 12.21
N GLY A 3 25.55 3.71 11.67
CA GLY A 3 24.92 4.83 12.39
C GLY A 3 25.72 5.42 13.57
N TYR A 4 26.94 4.96 13.84
CA TYR A 4 27.79 5.63 14.83
C TYR A 4 28.23 7.01 14.32
N LEU A 5 27.96 8.05 15.11
CA LEU A 5 28.32 9.43 14.79
C LEU A 5 29.50 9.89 15.66
N ASP A 6 29.24 10.12 16.95
CA ASP A 6 30.23 10.57 17.93
C ASP A 6 29.91 10.04 19.34
N GLY A 7 30.80 10.31 20.29
CA GLY A 7 30.66 9.87 21.69
C GLY A 7 29.66 10.67 22.52
N ALA A 8 29.06 11.74 22.00
CA ALA A 8 28.04 12.54 22.68
C ALA A 8 26.62 12.05 22.38
N CYS A 9 26.45 11.11 21.44
CA CYS A 9 25.16 10.49 21.14
C CYS A 9 24.58 9.78 22.39
N PRO A 10 23.27 9.94 22.66
CA PRO A 10 22.60 9.21 23.74
C PRO A 10 22.80 7.69 23.64
N GLN A 11 22.94 7.04 24.79
CA GLN A 11 23.34 5.64 24.89
C GLN A 11 22.74 4.92 26.09
N GLY A 12 22.80 3.58 26.04
CA GLY A 12 22.20 2.70 27.04
C GLY A 12 20.70 2.55 26.84
N LEU A 13 20.22 1.31 26.96
CA LEU A 13 18.81 0.94 26.88
C LEU A 13 18.40 0.33 28.22
N ALA A 14 17.28 0.78 28.77
CA ALA A 14 16.83 0.38 30.10
C ALA A 14 16.75 -1.15 30.25
N GLY A 15 17.38 -1.69 31.30
CA GLY A 15 17.31 -3.13 31.60
C GLY A 15 17.92 -4.07 30.53
N TYR A 16 18.56 -3.55 29.48
CA TYR A 16 19.14 -4.36 28.42
C TYR A 16 20.64 -4.55 28.62
N GLN A 17 21.07 -5.81 28.57
CA GLN A 17 22.48 -6.19 28.50
C GLN A 17 22.66 -7.11 27.28
N PRO A 18 23.57 -6.78 26.35
CA PRO A 18 23.79 -7.61 25.19
C PRO A 18 24.43 -8.94 25.61
N SER A 19 23.87 -10.03 25.09
CA SER A 19 24.41 -11.37 25.17
C SER A 19 25.69 -11.52 24.37
N GLU A 20 26.48 -12.56 24.65
CA GLU A 20 27.70 -12.86 23.88
C GLU A 20 27.46 -12.99 22.35
N PRO A 21 26.38 -13.64 21.87
CA PRO A 21 26.05 -13.66 20.44
C PRO A 21 25.88 -12.27 19.85
N GLU A 22 25.19 -11.36 20.53
CA GLU A 22 24.96 -9.98 20.07
C GLU A 22 26.28 -9.19 20.04
N LEU A 23 27.11 -9.33 21.08
CA LEU A 23 28.45 -8.74 21.12
C LEU A 23 29.34 -9.26 19.99
N ASN A 24 29.28 -10.56 19.69
CA ASN A 24 30.03 -11.16 18.58
C ASN A 24 29.52 -10.68 17.22
N ALA A 25 28.21 -10.49 17.06
CA ALA A 25 27.64 -9.88 15.85
C ALA A 25 28.15 -8.44 15.67
N ALA A 26 28.15 -7.63 16.73
CA ALA A 26 28.69 -6.26 16.69
C ALA A 26 30.18 -6.24 16.29
N ARG A 27 30.99 -7.16 16.83
CA ARG A 27 32.42 -7.29 16.47
C ARG A 27 32.66 -7.69 15.01
N ARG A 28 31.73 -8.42 14.37
CA ARG A 28 31.80 -8.74 12.94
C ARG A 28 31.64 -7.48 12.08
N PHE A 29 30.80 -6.54 12.50
CA PHE A 29 30.62 -5.25 11.82
C PHE A 29 31.75 -4.26 12.10
N ALA A 30 32.28 -4.25 13.33
CA ALA A 30 33.38 -3.39 13.72
C ALA A 30 34.34 -4.14 14.64
N ARG A 31 35.48 -4.62 14.12
CA ARG A 31 36.47 -5.38 14.89
C ARG A 31 37.04 -4.62 16.10
N SER A 32 37.03 -3.29 16.04
CA SER A 32 37.45 -2.41 17.14
C SER A 32 36.37 -2.20 18.20
N PHE A 33 35.15 -2.71 18.01
CA PHE A 33 34.07 -2.59 18.99
C PHE A 33 34.45 -3.30 20.28
N ARG A 34 34.42 -2.54 21.37
CA ARG A 34 34.63 -3.00 22.73
C ARG A 34 33.39 -2.61 23.51
N ASP A 35 32.70 -3.58 24.07
CA ASP A 35 31.71 -3.29 25.08
C ASP A 35 32.44 -2.78 26.33
N ARG A 36 31.99 -1.62 26.83
CA ARG A 36 32.57 -0.97 28.00
C ARG A 36 31.48 -0.86 29.03
N ASP A 37 31.73 -1.45 30.19
CA ASP A 37 30.88 -1.25 31.35
C ASP A 37 30.81 0.26 31.66
N GLN A 38 29.60 0.82 31.58
CA GLN A 38 29.35 2.23 31.87
C GLN A 38 28.96 2.47 33.33
N GLY A 39 29.04 1.43 34.17
CA GLY A 39 28.65 1.48 35.57
C GLY A 39 27.16 1.81 35.73
N GLN A 40 26.84 2.59 36.77
CA GLN A 40 25.45 2.97 37.09
C GLN A 40 24.92 4.17 36.30
N ARG A 41 25.44 4.44 35.09
CA ARG A 41 24.91 5.53 34.27
C ARG A 41 23.44 5.26 33.94
N ARG A 42 22.56 6.22 34.22
CA ARG A 42 21.15 6.16 33.83
C ARG A 42 21.07 6.02 32.29
N PRO A 43 20.37 5.00 31.77
CA PRO A 43 20.19 4.84 30.32
C PRO A 43 19.46 6.06 29.74
N ASP A 44 19.79 6.41 28.49
CA ASP A 44 19.11 7.49 27.78
C ASP A 44 17.89 6.99 26.98
N LEU A 45 17.83 5.68 26.69
CA LEU A 45 16.75 5.02 25.96
C LEU A 45 15.91 4.15 26.90
N ASP A 46 14.59 4.30 26.79
CA ASP A 46 13.62 3.60 27.62
C ASP A 46 13.20 2.27 27.00
N ALA A 47 12.90 2.25 25.69
CA ALA A 47 12.38 1.07 25.03
C ALA A 47 12.64 1.02 23.53
N LEU A 48 12.63 -0.20 22.99
CA LEU A 48 12.76 -0.49 21.57
C LEU A 48 11.71 -1.53 21.15
N PHE A 49 10.92 -1.19 20.14
CA PHE A 49 9.90 -2.08 19.58
C PHE A 49 10.00 -2.15 18.06
N LEU A 50 9.69 -3.30 17.50
CA LEU A 50 9.35 -3.46 16.09
C LEU A 50 7.83 -3.55 15.98
N MET A 51 7.22 -2.98 14.93
CA MET A 51 5.77 -3.05 14.76
C MET A 51 5.36 -3.28 13.30
N GLY A 52 4.06 -3.51 13.09
CA GLY A 52 3.48 -3.69 11.77
C GLY A 52 3.42 -5.16 11.33
N SER A 53 3.88 -5.44 10.11
CA SER A 53 3.74 -6.78 9.52
C SER A 53 4.73 -7.86 9.99
N PRO A 54 5.96 -7.56 10.51
CA PRO A 54 6.89 -8.61 10.92
C PRO A 54 6.29 -9.64 11.88
N GLY A 55 6.57 -10.91 11.65
CA GLY A 55 6.04 -12.01 12.46
C GLY A 55 4.59 -12.39 12.21
N THR A 56 3.90 -11.75 11.25
CA THR A 56 2.48 -12.02 10.94
C THR A 56 2.29 -12.70 9.60
N LEU A 57 1.07 -13.19 9.33
CA LEU A 57 0.61 -13.69 8.04
C LEU A 57 0.88 -12.66 6.92
N GLY A 58 0.72 -11.38 7.22
CA GLY A 58 0.92 -10.28 6.27
C GLY A 58 2.37 -9.89 6.02
N HIS A 59 3.38 -10.56 6.60
CA HIS A 59 4.79 -10.23 6.36
C HIS A 59 5.26 -10.65 4.95
N SER A 60 6.14 -9.89 4.31
CA SER A 60 6.76 -10.29 3.05
C SER A 60 8.14 -9.65 2.91
N VAL A 61 8.94 -10.12 1.95
CA VAL A 61 10.26 -9.53 1.64
C VAL A 61 10.17 -8.06 1.19
N ALA A 62 9.00 -7.63 0.72
CA ALA A 62 8.72 -6.25 0.33
C ALA A 62 8.10 -5.42 1.47
N SER A 63 7.98 -5.97 2.68
CA SER A 63 7.45 -5.22 3.83
C SER A 63 8.51 -4.30 4.41
N ASP A 64 8.07 -3.10 4.76
CA ASP A 64 8.78 -2.14 5.60
C ASP A 64 8.97 -2.66 7.03
N LEU A 65 10.03 -2.17 7.69
CA LEU A 65 10.27 -2.36 9.13
C LEU A 65 10.10 -1.02 9.85
N ASP A 66 9.09 -0.96 10.72
CA ASP A 66 8.81 0.21 11.55
C ASP A 66 9.30 -0.04 12.98
N VAL A 67 10.22 0.79 13.47
CA VAL A 67 10.83 0.67 14.79
C VAL A 67 10.50 1.88 15.65
N TRP A 68 9.99 1.65 16.86
CA TRP A 68 9.82 2.69 17.88
C TRP A 68 11.03 2.69 18.80
N LEU A 69 11.79 3.79 18.76
CA LEU A 69 12.91 4.05 19.66
C LEU A 69 12.49 5.10 20.69
N CYS A 70 12.18 4.64 21.89
CA CYS A 70 11.68 5.49 22.96
C CYS A 70 12.84 6.01 23.81
N HIS A 71 12.92 7.32 23.99
CA HIS A 71 13.88 7.96 24.89
C HIS A 71 13.18 8.49 26.15
N ARG A 72 13.97 8.67 27.20
CA ARG A 72 13.48 9.29 28.43
C ARG A 72 12.94 10.70 28.20
N ASP A 73 11.90 11.06 28.94
CA ASP A 73 11.19 12.33 28.80
C ASP A 73 12.09 13.56 28.99
N ASP A 74 13.12 13.46 29.84
CA ASP A 74 14.08 14.52 30.16
C ASP A 74 15.34 14.52 29.28
N LEU A 75 15.33 13.83 28.14
CA LEU A 75 16.45 13.86 27.20
C LEU A 75 16.60 15.26 26.58
N PRO A 76 17.79 15.90 26.67
CA PRO A 76 17.97 17.22 26.08
C PRO A 76 17.78 17.22 24.56
N GLU A 77 17.27 18.34 24.05
CA GLU A 77 17.02 18.56 22.62
C GLU A 77 18.21 18.20 21.71
N ALA A 78 19.43 18.55 22.14
CA ALA A 78 20.64 18.22 21.41
C ALA A 78 20.85 16.69 21.29
N GLY A 79 20.51 15.94 22.35
CA GLY A 79 20.55 14.48 22.37
C GLY A 79 19.50 13.86 21.44
N ILE A 80 18.28 14.39 21.44
CA ILE A 80 17.21 13.94 20.52
C ILE A 80 17.67 14.11 19.07
N ARG A 81 18.20 15.29 18.70
CA ARG A 81 18.76 15.51 17.36
C ARG A 81 19.93 14.59 17.01
N CYS A 82 20.75 14.22 17.98
CA CYS A 82 21.82 13.22 17.76
C CYS A 82 21.23 11.83 17.47
N LEU A 83 20.17 11.42 18.17
CA LEU A 83 19.47 10.16 17.91
C LEU A 83 18.82 10.17 16.52
N GLU A 84 18.12 11.25 16.14
CA GLU A 84 17.50 11.41 14.83
C GLU A 84 18.52 11.26 13.68
N ARG A 85 19.68 11.91 13.80
CA ARG A 85 20.77 11.73 12.81
C ARG A 85 21.30 10.29 12.79
N LYS A 86 21.47 9.67 13.97
CA LYS A 86 21.95 8.29 14.08
C LYS A 86 20.99 7.32 13.41
N VAL A 87 19.68 7.48 13.63
CA VAL A 87 18.69 6.61 13.02
C VAL A 87 18.54 6.84 11.52
N ALA A 88 18.67 8.09 11.04
CA ALA A 88 18.73 8.36 9.60
C ALA A 88 19.90 7.63 8.92
N SER A 89 21.09 7.67 9.53
CA SER A 89 22.24 6.89 9.04
C SER A 89 22.04 5.37 9.12
N LEU A 90 21.26 4.87 10.08
CA LEU A 90 20.88 3.45 10.14
C LEU A 90 19.92 3.08 9.02
N SER A 91 18.93 3.93 8.72
CA SER A 91 18.00 3.74 7.59
C SER A 91 18.73 3.74 6.25
N GLU A 92 19.66 4.67 6.02
CA GLU A 92 20.52 4.69 4.82
C GLU A 92 21.36 3.41 4.69
N TRP A 93 21.94 2.96 5.80
CA TRP A 93 22.69 1.71 5.82
C TRP A 93 21.80 0.49 5.54
N ALA A 94 20.60 0.41 6.14
CA ALA A 94 19.65 -0.66 5.89
C ALA A 94 19.21 -0.71 4.41
N ALA A 95 19.02 0.45 3.78
CA ALA A 95 18.71 0.54 2.36
C ALA A 95 19.82 -0.08 1.48
N THR A 96 21.09 0.00 1.88
CA THR A 96 22.20 -0.68 1.16
C THR A 96 22.09 -2.21 1.19
N LEU A 97 21.30 -2.76 2.11
CA LEU A 97 20.99 -4.18 2.24
C LEU A 97 19.63 -4.55 1.62
N GLY A 98 18.96 -3.60 0.96
CA GLY A 98 17.62 -3.79 0.41
C GLY A 98 16.52 -3.83 1.48
N VAL A 99 16.78 -3.33 2.69
CA VAL A 99 15.80 -3.27 3.79
C VAL A 99 15.29 -1.85 3.93
N GLU A 100 13.98 -1.67 3.77
CA GLU A 100 13.31 -0.40 4.06
C GLU A 100 13.04 -0.31 5.58
N LEU A 101 13.87 0.48 6.27
CA LEU A 101 13.82 0.65 7.73
C LEU A 101 13.41 2.08 8.09
N HIS A 102 12.31 2.21 8.84
CA HIS A 102 11.83 3.45 9.43
C HIS A 102 11.98 3.39 10.94
N VAL A 103 12.70 4.34 11.53
CA VAL A 103 12.89 4.41 12.98
C VAL A 103 12.35 5.73 13.52
N PHE A 104 11.40 5.62 14.44
CA PHE A 104 10.70 6.74 15.05
C PHE A 104 11.27 7.03 16.43
N VAL A 105 11.75 8.26 16.63
CA VAL A 105 12.36 8.72 17.89
C VAL A 105 11.37 9.63 18.62
N PHE A 106 10.96 9.25 19.82
CA PHE A 106 10.05 10.04 20.66
C PHE A 106 10.07 9.57 22.12
N SER A 107 9.44 10.32 23.02
CA SER A 107 9.20 9.90 24.40
C SER A 107 7.74 9.49 24.62
N ALA A 108 7.51 8.61 25.59
CA ALA A 108 6.16 8.15 25.91
C ALA A 108 5.25 9.29 26.40
N ALA A 109 5.80 10.29 27.11
CA ALA A 109 5.04 11.46 27.52
C ALA A 109 4.62 12.36 26.36
N ASP A 110 5.50 12.56 25.36
CA ASP A 110 5.14 13.34 24.18
C ASP A 110 4.13 12.59 23.31
N TRP A 111 4.26 11.25 23.21
CA TRP A 111 3.26 10.41 22.57
C TRP A 111 1.88 10.59 23.21
N ARG A 112 1.75 10.34 24.52
CA ARG A 112 0.48 10.46 25.26
C ARG A 112 -0.16 11.84 25.17
N ALA A 113 0.66 12.88 25.07
CA ALA A 113 0.17 14.24 24.94
C ALA A 113 -0.17 14.65 23.50
N GLY A 114 -0.04 13.74 22.52
CA GLY A 114 -0.24 14.04 21.11
C GLY A 114 0.79 15.01 20.51
N ARG A 115 1.94 15.20 21.17
CA ARG A 115 3.02 16.12 20.75
C ARG A 115 4.09 15.41 19.94
N GLN A 116 3.68 14.65 18.93
CA GLN A 116 4.62 13.95 18.07
C GLN A 116 5.44 14.96 17.25
N ARG A 117 6.76 14.97 17.47
CA ARG A 117 7.71 15.85 16.75
C ARG A 117 7.93 15.44 15.31
N VAL A 118 7.82 14.14 15.07
CA VAL A 118 7.99 13.55 13.75
C VAL A 118 6.67 13.72 13.01
N GLU A 119 6.59 14.72 12.14
CA GLU A 119 5.86 14.52 10.88
C GLU A 119 6.54 13.31 10.23
N VAL A 120 5.88 12.15 10.30
CA VAL A 120 6.38 10.92 9.68
C VAL A 120 6.54 11.19 8.19
N SER A 121 7.75 11.53 7.77
CA SER A 121 8.24 11.79 6.42
C SER A 121 7.22 12.37 5.41
N GLY A 122 7.32 13.67 5.15
CA GLY A 122 7.02 14.31 3.86
C GLY A 122 5.55 14.42 3.40
N GLU A 123 4.65 13.50 3.74
CA GLU A 123 3.25 13.49 3.27
C GLU A 123 2.24 12.89 4.28
N ASN A 124 2.59 12.62 5.55
CA ASN A 124 1.65 12.05 6.53
C ASN A 124 1.01 13.09 7.47
N CYS A 125 -0.30 13.00 7.67
CA CYS A 125 -1.02 13.76 8.70
C CYS A 125 -0.70 13.19 10.10
N GLY A 126 0.43 13.58 10.69
CA GLY A 126 0.93 13.07 11.99
C GLY A 126 -0.06 13.21 13.16
N SER A 127 -0.98 14.17 13.11
CA SER A 127 -2.04 14.35 14.13
C SER A 127 -3.31 13.52 13.88
N ALA A 128 -3.43 12.82 12.75
CA ALA A 128 -4.68 12.17 12.33
C ALA A 128 -4.76 10.66 12.62
N GLN A 129 -3.76 10.06 13.27
CA GLN A 129 -3.70 8.60 13.50
C GLN A 129 -3.19 8.22 14.89
N HIS A 130 -3.31 9.07 15.92
CA HIS A 130 -2.74 8.78 17.23
C HIS A 130 -3.31 7.49 17.84
N PHE A 131 -4.64 7.39 17.98
CA PHE A 131 -5.29 6.23 18.58
C PHE A 131 -5.31 5.02 17.62
N LEU A 132 -5.47 5.25 16.31
CA LEU A 132 -5.40 4.17 15.32
C LEU A 132 -4.02 3.50 15.28
N LEU A 133 -2.95 4.29 15.37
CA LEU A 133 -1.59 3.76 15.39
C LEU A 133 -1.28 3.07 16.73
N LEU A 134 -1.83 3.56 17.84
CA LEU A 134 -1.71 2.91 19.14
C LEU A 134 -2.48 1.56 19.19
N ASP A 135 -3.68 1.49 18.61
CA ASP A 135 -4.40 0.22 18.39
C ASP A 135 -3.54 -0.76 17.57
N GLU A 136 -2.90 -0.27 16.51
CA GLU A 136 -2.00 -1.08 15.69
C GLU A 136 -0.78 -1.56 16.46
N PHE A 137 -0.14 -0.67 17.21
CA PHE A 137 1.01 -0.99 18.04
C PHE A 137 0.68 -2.07 19.07
N TYR A 138 -0.44 -1.94 19.81
CA TYR A 138 -0.76 -2.88 20.89
C TYR A 138 -1.06 -4.31 20.44
N ARG A 139 -1.42 -4.52 19.18
CA ARG A 139 -1.62 -5.87 18.62
C ARG A 139 -0.46 -6.36 17.74
N THR A 140 0.43 -5.49 17.26
CA THR A 140 1.55 -5.90 16.37
C THR A 140 2.94 -5.70 16.95
N GLY A 141 3.04 -4.99 18.08
CA GLY A 141 4.31 -4.63 18.69
C GLY A 141 5.08 -5.86 19.16
N ILE A 142 6.30 -6.02 18.64
CA ILE A 142 7.30 -6.97 19.11
C ILE A 142 8.26 -6.19 20.00
N TYR A 143 8.25 -6.53 21.29
CA TYR A 143 9.20 -6.00 22.26
C TYR A 143 10.59 -6.54 21.97
N LEU A 144 11.53 -5.63 21.68
CA LEU A 144 12.93 -6.00 21.39
C LEU A 144 13.78 -5.88 22.65
N ALA A 145 13.66 -4.76 23.38
CA ALA A 145 14.39 -4.52 24.63
C ALA A 145 13.88 -3.24 25.33
N GLY A 146 14.23 -3.07 26.61
CA GLY A 146 13.89 -1.88 27.36
C GLY A 146 12.86 -2.09 28.46
N GLN A 147 11.98 -1.11 28.58
CA GLN A 147 10.79 -1.15 29.41
C GLN A 147 9.61 -1.78 28.66
N TYR A 148 8.83 -2.62 29.34
CA TYR A 148 7.64 -3.24 28.75
C TYR A 148 6.43 -2.27 28.77
N PRO A 149 5.48 -2.36 27.82
CA PRO A 149 4.29 -1.52 27.84
C PRO A 149 3.43 -1.77 29.09
N LEU A 150 3.16 -0.71 29.87
CA LEU A 150 2.28 -0.78 31.05
C LEU A 150 0.88 -1.29 30.70
N TRP A 151 0.41 -0.96 29.49
CA TRP A 151 -0.90 -1.37 29.00
C TRP A 151 -1.10 -2.89 29.03
N TRP A 152 -0.04 -3.70 28.92
CA TRP A 152 -0.11 -5.16 29.03
C TRP A 152 -0.56 -5.66 30.40
N LEU A 153 -0.42 -4.85 31.45
CA LEU A 153 -0.73 -5.25 32.83
C LEU A 153 -2.15 -4.88 33.27
N ILE A 154 -2.84 -4.03 32.51
CA ILE A 154 -4.17 -3.55 32.85
C ILE A 154 -5.19 -4.47 32.17
N PRO A 155 -6.10 -5.14 32.89
CA PRO A 155 -7.12 -5.99 32.26
C PRO A 155 -7.97 -5.24 31.23
N ALA A 156 -8.43 -5.93 30.19
CA ALA A 156 -9.17 -5.31 29.09
C ALA A 156 -10.50 -4.69 29.53
N GLU A 157 -11.15 -5.29 30.52
CA GLU A 157 -12.37 -4.80 31.17
C GLU A 157 -12.14 -3.50 31.97
N ASN A 158 -10.89 -3.20 32.32
CA ASN A 158 -10.50 -2.00 33.06
C ASN A 158 -9.91 -0.90 32.15
N GLU A 159 -10.04 -1.00 30.83
CA GLU A 159 -9.52 -0.01 29.88
C GLU A 159 -10.09 1.41 30.15
N ALA A 160 -11.35 1.50 30.57
CA ALA A 160 -11.98 2.78 30.93
C ALA A 160 -11.42 3.39 32.23
N ASP A 161 -10.96 2.53 33.15
CA ASP A 161 -10.39 2.91 34.46
C ASP A 161 -8.85 2.86 34.47
N TYR A 162 -8.23 2.90 33.29
CA TYR A 162 -6.79 2.70 33.08
C TYR A 162 -5.92 3.48 34.08
N HIS A 163 -6.23 4.77 34.27
CA HIS A 163 -5.47 5.64 35.17
C HIS A 163 -5.55 5.17 36.63
N ALA A 164 -6.73 4.76 37.10
CA ALA A 164 -6.90 4.27 38.46
C ALA A 164 -6.17 2.92 38.66
N CYS A 165 -6.22 2.03 37.66
CA CYS A 165 -5.47 0.78 37.69
C CYS A 165 -3.96 1.02 37.72
N ARG A 166 -3.46 1.94 36.89
CA ARG A 166 -2.06 2.37 36.88
C ARG A 166 -1.62 2.88 38.25
N GLU A 167 -2.34 3.83 38.85
CA GLU A 167 -1.99 4.37 40.17
C GLU A 167 -1.95 3.25 41.22
N ARG A 168 -2.93 2.35 41.22
CA ARG A 168 -2.95 1.22 42.15
C ARG A 168 -1.76 0.27 41.98
N LEU A 169 -1.35 -0.04 40.74
CA LEU A 169 -0.16 -0.86 40.48
C LEU A 169 1.12 -0.22 41.05
N LEU A 170 1.22 1.12 40.99
CA LEU A 170 2.37 1.89 41.47
C LEU A 170 2.36 2.06 43.00
N GLU A 171 1.26 2.54 43.56
CA GLU A 171 1.11 2.81 45.00
C GLU A 171 1.23 1.54 45.84
N CYS A 172 0.65 0.43 45.36
CA CYS A 172 0.79 -0.87 46.00
C CYS A 172 2.13 -1.57 45.69
N ARG A 173 3.00 -0.95 44.89
CA ARG A 173 4.34 -1.46 44.52
C ARG A 173 4.32 -2.83 43.84
N PHE A 174 3.29 -3.13 43.05
CA PHE A 174 3.25 -4.34 42.23
C PHE A 174 4.24 -4.26 41.06
N ILE A 175 4.55 -3.05 40.59
CA ILE A 175 5.52 -2.79 39.53
C ILE A 175 6.48 -1.67 39.94
N LYS A 176 7.68 -1.64 39.34
CA LYS A 176 8.63 -0.54 39.55
C LYS A 176 8.55 0.49 38.42
N ALA A 177 8.69 1.76 38.76
CA ALA A 177 8.68 2.88 37.79
C ALA A 177 9.75 2.81 36.69
N GLN A 178 10.72 1.92 36.81
CA GLN A 178 11.84 1.76 35.87
C GLN A 178 11.63 0.62 34.88
N GLU A 179 10.61 -0.22 35.09
CA GLU A 179 10.38 -1.47 34.35
C GLU A 179 9.37 -1.32 33.21
N TYR A 180 8.56 -0.25 33.22
CA TYR A 180 7.48 -0.05 32.26
C TYR A 180 7.57 1.26 31.50
N ILE A 181 6.98 1.27 30.31
CA ILE A 181 6.73 2.45 29.48
C ILE A 181 5.21 2.61 29.29
N ASP A 182 4.70 3.84 29.41
CA ASP A 182 3.27 4.13 29.38
C ASP A 182 2.91 4.98 28.15
N PHE A 183 2.32 4.34 27.14
CA PHE A 183 1.76 5.00 25.96
C PHE A 183 0.28 5.37 26.12
N GLY A 184 -0.36 5.02 27.23
CA GLY A 184 -1.77 5.32 27.53
C GLY A 184 -2.77 4.27 27.07
N ALA A 185 -4.04 4.50 27.41
CA ALA A 185 -5.18 3.65 27.03
C ALA A 185 -5.66 3.93 25.59
N VAL A 186 -6.35 2.96 25.01
CA VAL A 186 -7.05 3.09 23.72
C VAL A 186 -8.50 2.58 23.85
N PRO A 187 -9.37 3.25 24.64
CA PRO A 187 -10.75 2.79 24.84
C PRO A 187 -11.59 2.89 23.57
N SER A 188 -11.32 3.89 22.72
CA SER A 188 -11.96 4.09 21.42
C SER A 188 -11.10 5.00 20.55
N VAL A 189 -11.35 4.99 19.23
CA VAL A 189 -10.75 5.94 18.30
C VAL A 189 -11.67 7.17 18.20
N PRO A 190 -11.18 8.39 18.45
CA PRO A 190 -11.96 9.60 18.29
C PRO A 190 -12.43 9.77 16.84
N ALA A 191 -13.69 10.19 16.68
CA ALA A 191 -14.28 10.38 15.35
C ALA A 191 -13.46 11.32 14.44
N ALA A 192 -12.78 12.29 15.04
CA ALA A 192 -11.89 13.25 14.39
C ALA A 192 -10.68 12.64 13.65
N GLU A 193 -10.24 11.44 14.03
CA GLU A 193 -9.09 10.77 13.39
C GLU A 193 -9.46 10.08 12.07
N PHE A 194 -10.68 9.51 11.98
CA PHE A 194 -11.05 8.66 10.86
C PHE A 194 -10.92 9.33 9.48
N PRO A 195 -11.38 10.59 9.26
CA PRO A 195 -11.27 11.21 7.94
C PRO A 195 -9.83 11.34 7.48
N GLY A 196 -8.94 11.86 8.33
CA GLY A 196 -7.52 12.03 7.99
C GLY A 196 -6.81 10.70 7.79
N ALA A 197 -7.07 9.72 8.66
CA ALA A 197 -6.51 8.38 8.56
C ALA A 197 -6.96 7.64 7.28
N GLY A 198 -8.26 7.70 6.97
CA GLY A 198 -8.83 7.03 5.81
C GLY A 198 -8.38 7.69 4.50
N ILE A 199 -8.27 9.02 4.46
CA ILE A 199 -7.76 9.76 3.30
C ILE A 199 -6.30 9.39 3.01
N TRP A 200 -5.50 9.17 4.04
CA TRP A 200 -4.15 8.66 3.88
C TRP A 200 -4.11 7.26 3.26
N GLN A 201 -4.94 6.33 3.76
CA GLN A 201 -5.02 4.99 3.18
C GLN A 201 -5.54 5.02 1.74
N LEU A 202 -6.45 5.94 1.41
CA LEU A 202 -6.87 6.19 0.03
C LEU A 202 -5.70 6.61 -0.87
N TYR A 203 -4.82 7.49 -0.39
CA TYR A 203 -3.64 7.91 -1.14
C TYR A 203 -2.71 6.74 -1.45
N LYS A 204 -2.41 5.90 -0.43
CA LYS A 204 -1.60 4.69 -0.57
C LYS A 204 -2.28 3.65 -1.47
N GLY A 205 -3.60 3.51 -1.37
CA GLY A 205 -4.37 2.49 -2.09
C GLY A 205 -4.49 2.71 -3.59
N ILE A 206 -4.18 3.91 -4.09
CA ILE A 206 -4.07 4.19 -5.53
C ILE A 206 -2.92 3.40 -6.15
N ASP A 207 -1.79 3.31 -5.44
CA ASP A 207 -0.54 2.74 -5.95
C ASP A 207 -0.31 1.31 -5.42
N ALA A 208 -0.69 1.04 -4.16
CA ALA A 208 -0.51 -0.25 -3.48
C ALA A 208 -1.81 -0.69 -2.77
N PRO A 209 -2.78 -1.28 -3.50
CA PRO A 209 -4.15 -1.42 -3.01
C PRO A 209 -4.31 -2.42 -1.86
N TRP A 210 -3.57 -3.53 -1.83
CA TRP A 210 -3.91 -4.66 -0.94
C TRP A 210 -3.81 -4.34 0.56
N LYS A 211 -2.67 -3.79 1.03
CA LYS A 211 -2.50 -3.35 2.42
C LYS A 211 -3.47 -2.20 2.75
N ALA A 212 -3.60 -1.27 1.82
CA ALA A 212 -4.37 -0.05 2.00
C ALA A 212 -5.88 -0.30 2.11
N ILE A 213 -6.45 -1.18 1.28
CA ILE A 213 -7.87 -1.56 1.33
C ILE A 213 -8.23 -2.17 2.68
N LEU A 214 -7.40 -3.10 3.20
CA LEU A 214 -7.62 -3.71 4.51
C LEU A 214 -7.65 -2.67 5.63
N LYS A 215 -6.68 -1.74 5.63
CA LYS A 215 -6.62 -0.66 6.64
C LYS A 215 -7.75 0.35 6.47
N LEU A 216 -8.10 0.71 5.24
CA LEU A 216 -9.19 1.64 4.92
C LEU A 216 -10.54 1.10 5.40
N LEU A 217 -10.84 -0.16 5.09
CA LEU A 217 -12.06 -0.81 5.54
C LEU A 217 -12.10 -0.97 7.06
N LEU A 218 -10.96 -1.18 7.72
CA LEU A 218 -10.90 -1.20 9.19
C LEU A 218 -11.25 0.18 9.78
N ILE A 219 -10.75 1.26 9.18
CA ILE A 219 -11.09 2.63 9.57
C ILE A 219 -12.60 2.87 9.41
N GLU A 220 -13.20 2.44 8.29
CA GLU A 220 -14.65 2.53 8.09
C GLU A 220 -15.45 1.69 9.09
N CYS A 221 -14.96 0.47 9.38
CA CYS A 221 -15.57 -0.41 10.35
C CYS A 221 -15.60 0.27 11.72
N TYR A 222 -14.48 0.83 12.19
CA TYR A 222 -14.44 1.57 13.46
C TYR A 222 -15.30 2.84 13.44
N ALA A 223 -15.34 3.54 12.31
CA ALA A 223 -16.15 4.74 12.14
C ALA A 223 -17.66 4.48 12.18
N THR A 224 -18.11 3.28 11.80
CA THR A 224 -19.53 2.95 11.62
C THR A 224 -20.07 1.92 12.60
N ASP A 225 -19.20 1.10 13.21
CA ASP A 225 -19.53 0.03 14.14
C ASP A 225 -18.80 0.22 15.47
N GLY A 226 -19.16 1.30 16.18
CA GLY A 226 -18.58 1.68 17.47
C GLY A 226 -19.06 0.85 18.68
N GLN A 227 -19.94 -0.13 18.47
CA GLN A 227 -20.44 -0.99 19.56
C GLN A 227 -19.46 -2.09 19.94
N ARG A 228 -18.60 -2.50 19.00
CA ARG A 228 -17.61 -3.56 19.21
C ARG A 228 -16.25 -2.96 19.53
N SER A 229 -15.46 -3.72 20.26
CA SER A 229 -14.12 -3.33 20.69
C SER A 229 -13.15 -3.17 19.52
N LEU A 230 -12.10 -2.37 19.77
CA LEU A 230 -10.95 -2.26 18.87
C LEU A 230 -10.16 -3.59 18.82
N LEU A 231 -9.30 -3.75 17.81
CA LEU A 231 -8.56 -4.99 17.62
C LEU A 231 -7.53 -5.22 18.72
N SER A 232 -6.89 -4.16 19.23
CA SER A 232 -6.03 -4.21 20.41
C SER A 232 -6.75 -4.76 21.63
N ALA A 233 -7.96 -4.26 21.92
CA ALA A 233 -8.78 -4.76 23.01
C ALA A 233 -9.18 -6.23 22.81
N ARG A 234 -9.60 -6.63 21.61
CA ARG A 234 -9.91 -8.05 21.28
C ARG A 234 -8.68 -8.94 21.45
N PHE A 235 -7.51 -8.51 20.97
CA PHE A 235 -6.24 -9.20 21.13
C PHE A 235 -5.90 -9.39 22.62
N LYS A 236 -5.97 -8.31 23.40
CA LYS A 236 -5.74 -8.34 24.85
C LYS A 236 -6.68 -9.29 25.58
N GLN A 237 -7.97 -9.23 25.26
CA GLN A 237 -9.00 -10.10 25.85
C GLN A 237 -8.69 -11.58 25.59
N ALA A 238 -8.29 -11.92 24.36
CA ALA A 238 -7.91 -13.29 24.02
C ALA A 238 -6.68 -13.76 24.82
N VAL A 239 -5.65 -12.92 24.92
CA VAL A 239 -4.44 -13.22 25.71
C VAL A 239 -4.78 -13.41 27.20
N TYR A 240 -5.59 -12.53 27.78
CA TYR A 240 -6.04 -12.65 29.18
C TYR A 240 -6.92 -13.87 29.42
N ALA A 241 -7.65 -14.33 28.41
CA ALA A 241 -8.42 -15.58 28.44
C ALA A 241 -7.54 -16.84 28.30
N GLY A 242 -6.22 -16.69 28.14
CA GLY A 242 -5.28 -17.80 28.03
C GLY A 242 -5.06 -18.31 26.61
N GLU A 243 -5.48 -17.56 25.59
CA GLU A 243 -5.12 -17.88 24.20
C GLU A 243 -3.60 -17.71 24.01
N THR A 244 -2.96 -18.74 23.47
CA THR A 244 -1.50 -18.80 23.25
C THR A 244 -1.13 -19.16 21.81
N SER A 245 -2.12 -19.49 20.97
CA SER A 245 -1.93 -19.75 19.55
C SER A 245 -1.56 -18.45 18.83
N ALA A 246 -0.33 -18.39 18.32
CA ALA A 246 0.13 -17.28 17.49
C ALA A 246 -0.74 -17.10 16.23
N ASP A 247 -1.26 -18.19 15.68
CA ASP A 247 -2.14 -18.18 14.50
C ASP A 247 -3.50 -17.57 14.82
N ALA A 248 -4.07 -17.87 15.99
CA ALA A 248 -5.34 -17.29 16.44
C ALA A 248 -5.20 -15.81 16.80
N LEU A 249 -4.04 -15.43 17.32
CA LEU A 249 -3.69 -14.06 17.72
C LEU A 249 -3.09 -13.24 16.56
N ASP A 250 -2.92 -13.82 15.37
CA ASP A 250 -2.30 -13.12 14.25
C ASP A 250 -3.06 -11.82 13.92
N PRO A 251 -2.38 -10.66 13.89
CA PRO A 251 -3.05 -9.37 13.69
C PRO A 251 -3.81 -9.23 12.37
N TYR A 252 -3.37 -9.90 11.30
CA TYR A 252 -4.06 -9.90 10.01
C TYR A 252 -5.27 -10.84 10.01
N VAL A 253 -5.21 -11.96 10.75
CA VAL A 253 -6.36 -12.83 11.00
C VAL A 253 -7.42 -12.09 11.81
N LEU A 254 -7.04 -11.42 12.90
CA LEU A 254 -7.97 -10.64 13.72
C LEU A 254 -8.60 -9.48 12.92
N LEU A 255 -7.81 -8.78 12.11
CA LEU A 255 -8.30 -7.76 11.19
C LEU A 255 -9.33 -8.34 10.22
N TYR A 256 -9.00 -9.46 9.57
CA TYR A 256 -9.90 -10.13 8.64
C TYR A 256 -11.22 -10.51 9.30
N GLN A 257 -11.19 -11.18 10.45
CA GLN A 257 -12.38 -11.62 11.17
C GLN A 257 -13.28 -10.43 11.54
N ARG A 258 -12.68 -9.32 12.00
CA ARG A 258 -13.42 -8.10 12.32
C ARG A 258 -14.15 -7.53 11.10
N LEU A 259 -13.49 -7.53 9.93
CA LEU A 259 -14.11 -7.07 8.68
C LEU A 259 -15.16 -8.05 8.16
N GLU A 260 -14.94 -9.36 8.29
CA GLU A 260 -15.91 -10.39 7.92
C GLU A 260 -17.18 -10.27 8.75
N GLU A 261 -17.07 -10.12 10.07
CA GLU A 261 -18.20 -9.93 10.98
C GLU A 261 -19.01 -8.66 10.65
N TRP A 262 -18.32 -7.58 10.27
CA TRP A 262 -18.96 -6.32 9.90
C TRP A 262 -19.65 -6.39 8.53
N LEU A 263 -18.95 -6.86 7.50
CA LEU A 263 -19.45 -6.90 6.13
C LEU A 263 -20.53 -7.97 5.93
N SER A 264 -20.44 -9.10 6.64
CA SER A 264 -21.50 -10.13 6.61
C SER A 264 -22.78 -9.61 7.26
N GLY A 265 -22.67 -8.89 8.39
CA GLY A 265 -23.82 -8.25 9.03
C GLY A 265 -24.51 -7.20 8.15
N ALA A 266 -23.73 -6.51 7.32
CA ALA A 266 -24.21 -5.54 6.34
C ALA A 266 -24.62 -6.18 4.98
N GLN A 267 -24.54 -7.51 4.83
CA GLN A 267 -24.77 -8.25 3.58
C GLN A 267 -23.93 -7.74 2.39
N ALA A 268 -22.75 -7.20 2.65
CA ALA A 268 -21.85 -6.59 1.67
C ALA A 268 -20.86 -7.60 1.07
N ASN A 269 -21.38 -8.67 0.46
CA ASN A 269 -20.59 -9.83 -0.01
C ASN A 269 -19.48 -9.47 -1.00
N GLU A 270 -19.72 -8.52 -1.92
CA GLU A 270 -18.70 -8.10 -2.90
C GLU A 270 -17.51 -7.41 -2.22
N ARG A 271 -17.77 -6.63 -1.17
CA ARG A 271 -16.71 -5.97 -0.38
C ARG A 271 -15.94 -6.99 0.46
N LEU A 272 -16.63 -7.98 1.02
CA LEU A 272 -15.99 -9.08 1.76
C LEU A 272 -15.07 -9.90 0.86
N GLU A 273 -15.49 -10.21 -0.37
CA GLU A 273 -14.64 -10.89 -1.34
C GLU A 273 -13.40 -10.04 -1.70
N LEU A 274 -13.54 -8.71 -1.81
CA LEU A 274 -12.40 -7.81 -1.99
C LEU A 274 -11.43 -7.84 -0.79
N VAL A 275 -11.94 -7.93 0.45
CA VAL A 275 -11.12 -8.11 1.66
C VAL A 275 -10.33 -9.42 1.59
N ARG A 276 -11.00 -10.54 1.26
CA ARG A 276 -10.36 -11.86 1.15
C ARG A 276 -9.24 -11.86 0.11
N ARG A 277 -9.51 -11.32 -1.09
CA ARG A 277 -8.50 -11.14 -2.14
C ARG A 277 -7.35 -10.24 -1.71
N SER A 278 -7.65 -9.14 -1.03
CA SER A 278 -6.64 -8.20 -0.54
C SER A 278 -5.73 -8.86 0.51
N LEU A 279 -6.29 -9.66 1.42
CA LEU A 279 -5.50 -10.42 2.39
C LEU A 279 -4.62 -11.46 1.70
N TYR A 280 -5.19 -12.26 0.80
CA TYR A 280 -4.46 -13.29 0.06
C TYR A 280 -3.27 -12.70 -0.72
N LEU A 281 -3.53 -11.64 -1.49
CA LEU A 281 -2.50 -10.96 -2.28
C LEU A 281 -1.50 -10.20 -1.41
N LYS A 282 -1.89 -9.74 -0.21
CA LYS A 282 -0.97 -9.12 0.75
C LYS A 282 -0.04 -10.14 1.41
N ALA A 283 -0.53 -11.34 1.70
CA ALA A 283 0.28 -12.42 2.27
C ALA A 283 1.36 -12.88 1.27
N GLY A 284 1.03 -12.90 -0.02
CA GLY A 284 2.01 -13.18 -1.08
C GLY A 284 2.53 -14.62 -1.07
N LEU A 285 1.67 -15.56 -0.66
CA LEU A 285 1.99 -16.99 -0.53
C LEU A 285 1.25 -17.79 -1.61
N PRO A 286 1.93 -18.33 -2.63
CA PRO A 286 1.26 -18.99 -3.75
C PRO A 286 0.79 -20.41 -3.40
N LEU A 287 -0.42 -20.54 -2.84
CA LEU A 287 -0.94 -21.81 -2.31
C LEU A 287 -1.13 -22.92 -3.36
N SER A 288 -1.33 -22.58 -4.63
CA SER A 288 -1.46 -23.54 -5.75
C SER A 288 -0.15 -24.26 -6.06
N ARG A 289 0.98 -23.68 -5.65
CA ARG A 289 2.33 -24.24 -5.85
C ARG A 289 2.96 -24.73 -4.55
N ALA A 290 2.38 -24.34 -3.41
CA ALA A 290 2.88 -24.67 -2.10
C ALA A 290 2.50 -26.11 -1.70
N ALA A 291 3.49 -26.88 -1.26
CA ALA A 291 3.30 -28.22 -0.71
C ALA A 291 2.85 -28.14 0.76
N PRO A 292 1.75 -28.81 1.15
CA PRO A 292 1.32 -28.89 2.54
C PRO A 292 2.44 -29.41 3.46
N GLY A 293 2.65 -28.76 4.61
CA GLY A 293 3.64 -29.17 5.62
C GLY A 293 5.10 -28.85 5.33
N VAL A 294 5.44 -28.33 4.14
CA VAL A 294 6.82 -27.98 3.75
C VAL A 294 7.06 -26.46 3.80
N ASP A 295 6.05 -25.66 3.42
CA ASP A 295 6.21 -24.22 3.18
C ASP A 295 5.95 -23.31 4.40
N GLY A 296 5.98 -23.89 5.61
CA GLY A 296 5.93 -23.18 6.88
C GLY A 296 4.53 -22.75 7.36
N TRP A 297 4.46 -22.32 8.62
CA TRP A 297 3.21 -22.05 9.35
C TRP A 297 2.26 -21.06 8.63
N ARG A 298 2.79 -20.03 7.96
CA ARG A 298 1.95 -19.02 7.28
C ARG A 298 1.16 -19.60 6.11
N VAL A 299 1.71 -20.58 5.41
CA VAL A 299 1.01 -21.28 4.31
C VAL A 299 -0.15 -22.10 4.87
N GLU A 300 0.05 -22.77 6.00
CA GLU A 300 -0.99 -23.55 6.67
C GLU A 300 -2.12 -22.64 7.18
N LEU A 301 -1.76 -21.53 7.82
CA LEU A 301 -2.71 -20.52 8.29
C LEU A 301 -3.55 -19.95 7.14
N LEU A 302 -2.91 -19.51 6.05
CA LEU A 302 -3.63 -18.98 4.89
C LEU A 302 -4.51 -20.03 4.22
N ARG A 303 -4.03 -21.29 4.13
CA ARG A 303 -4.82 -22.39 3.57
C ARG A 303 -6.07 -22.66 4.41
N GLY A 304 -5.97 -22.60 5.74
CA GLY A 304 -7.12 -22.70 6.63
C GLY A 304 -8.18 -21.63 6.34
N LEU A 305 -7.75 -20.38 6.13
CA LEU A 305 -8.66 -19.28 5.75
C LEU A 305 -9.30 -19.52 4.37
N VAL A 306 -8.52 -19.93 3.37
CA VAL A 306 -9.02 -20.21 2.01
C VAL A 306 -10.09 -21.30 2.00
N VAL A 307 -9.93 -22.35 2.83
CA VAL A 307 -10.94 -23.39 3.03
C VAL A 307 -12.22 -22.80 3.63
N GLN A 308 -12.11 -21.92 4.62
CA GLN A 308 -13.27 -21.23 5.22
C GLN A 308 -13.99 -20.32 4.22
N TRP A 309 -13.25 -19.71 3.29
CA TRP A 309 -13.82 -18.86 2.23
C TRP A 309 -14.52 -19.65 1.12
N GLN A 310 -14.33 -20.97 1.10
CA GLN A 310 -14.86 -21.88 0.07
C GLN A 310 -14.38 -21.51 -1.34
N TRP A 311 -13.17 -21.00 -1.46
CA TRP A 311 -12.57 -20.77 -2.78
C TRP A 311 -12.20 -22.09 -3.45
N THR A 312 -12.41 -22.16 -4.75
CA THR A 312 -11.99 -23.29 -5.57
C THR A 312 -10.48 -23.22 -5.86
N ASP A 313 -9.88 -24.38 -6.16
CA ASP A 313 -8.48 -24.45 -6.58
C ASP A 313 -8.19 -23.57 -7.82
N ASP A 314 -9.17 -23.42 -8.72
CA ASP A 314 -9.04 -22.56 -9.89
C ASP A 314 -9.00 -21.07 -9.52
N GLN A 315 -9.77 -20.62 -8.52
CA GLN A 315 -9.70 -19.25 -8.01
C GLN A 315 -8.33 -18.97 -7.38
N VAL A 316 -7.81 -19.91 -6.59
CA VAL A 316 -6.48 -19.82 -5.97
C VAL A 316 -5.39 -19.78 -7.04
N ARG A 317 -5.44 -20.69 -8.02
CA ARG A 317 -4.50 -20.73 -9.14
C ARG A 317 -4.52 -19.43 -9.93
N GLN A 318 -5.69 -18.89 -10.23
CA GLN A 318 -5.83 -17.62 -10.93
C GLN A 318 -5.13 -16.49 -10.16
N LEU A 319 -5.30 -16.40 -8.84
CA LEU A 319 -4.63 -15.37 -8.01
C LEU A 319 -3.10 -15.54 -7.97
N ASP A 320 -2.60 -16.77 -7.90
CA ASP A 320 -1.16 -17.07 -7.90
C ASP A 320 -0.51 -16.79 -9.26
N GLU A 321 -1.27 -16.96 -10.33
CA GLU A 321 -0.85 -16.73 -11.71
C GLU A 321 -1.10 -15.29 -12.18
N ARG A 322 -1.08 -14.32 -11.25
CA ARG A 322 -1.24 -12.88 -11.56
C ARG A 322 -0.29 -12.32 -12.63
N HIS A 323 0.82 -12.99 -12.88
CA HIS A 323 1.77 -12.63 -13.95
C HIS A 323 1.26 -12.99 -15.35
N GLN A 324 0.24 -13.86 -15.44
CA GLN A 324 -0.45 -14.25 -16.67
C GLN A 324 -1.78 -13.53 -16.85
N TRP A 325 -2.17 -12.68 -15.90
CA TRP A 325 -3.41 -11.91 -15.99
C TRP A 325 -3.39 -11.00 -17.19
N ARG A 326 -4.55 -10.95 -17.83
CA ARG A 326 -4.75 -10.21 -19.07
C ARG A 326 -5.56 -8.95 -18.81
N VAL A 327 -5.70 -8.14 -19.85
CA VAL A 327 -6.45 -6.87 -19.82
C VAL A 327 -7.83 -7.04 -19.20
N GLU A 328 -8.53 -8.12 -19.53
CA GLU A 328 -9.87 -8.40 -19.07
C GLU A 328 -9.91 -8.62 -17.55
N ASP A 329 -9.01 -9.47 -17.02
CA ASP A 329 -8.87 -9.77 -15.60
C ASP A 329 -8.55 -8.51 -14.79
N VAL A 330 -7.52 -7.77 -15.24
CA VAL A 330 -7.05 -6.56 -14.58
C VAL A 330 -8.11 -5.47 -14.62
N THR A 331 -8.85 -5.35 -15.72
CA THR A 331 -9.94 -4.37 -15.84
C THR A 331 -11.08 -4.68 -14.88
N GLY A 332 -11.46 -5.96 -14.72
CA GLY A 332 -12.47 -6.37 -13.75
C GLY A 332 -12.06 -6.01 -12.33
N LEU A 333 -10.86 -6.41 -11.93
CA LEU A 333 -10.33 -6.14 -10.59
C LEU A 333 -10.18 -4.64 -10.32
N ARG A 334 -9.65 -3.88 -11.29
CA ARG A 334 -9.54 -2.42 -11.18
C ARG A 334 -10.91 -1.79 -10.91
N ARG A 335 -11.97 -2.23 -11.58
CA ARG A 335 -13.33 -1.69 -11.33
C ARG A 335 -13.75 -1.90 -9.87
N SER A 336 -13.53 -3.08 -9.32
CA SER A 336 -13.84 -3.38 -7.91
C SER A 336 -13.04 -2.50 -6.95
N ILE A 337 -11.73 -2.33 -7.17
CA ILE A 337 -10.88 -1.46 -6.35
C ILE A 337 -11.34 0.00 -6.43
N VAL A 338 -11.57 0.50 -7.65
CA VAL A 338 -12.01 1.88 -7.87
C VAL A 338 -13.37 2.15 -7.23
N ALA A 339 -14.30 1.19 -7.33
CA ALA A 339 -15.60 1.29 -6.68
C ALA A 339 -15.44 1.42 -5.16
N GLU A 340 -14.58 0.58 -4.55
CA GLU A 340 -14.30 0.63 -3.11
C GLU A 340 -13.65 1.96 -2.71
N LEU A 341 -12.54 2.36 -3.33
CA LEU A 341 -11.85 3.62 -3.02
C LEU A 341 -12.78 4.84 -3.18
N THR A 342 -13.66 4.81 -4.19
CA THR A 342 -14.65 5.88 -4.40
C THR A 342 -15.73 5.87 -3.33
N HIS A 343 -16.18 4.68 -2.89
CA HIS A 343 -17.13 4.53 -1.80
C HIS A 343 -16.55 5.10 -0.49
N SER A 344 -15.36 4.65 -0.11
CA SER A 344 -14.63 5.11 1.08
C SER A 344 -14.40 6.61 1.07
N TYR A 345 -13.96 7.16 -0.07
CA TYR A 345 -13.77 8.60 -0.21
C TYR A 345 -15.05 9.39 0.09
N ARG A 346 -16.20 8.95 -0.43
CA ARG A 346 -17.49 9.63 -0.19
C ARG A 346 -17.90 9.55 1.27
N LEU A 347 -17.68 8.40 1.92
CA LEU A 347 -17.97 8.22 3.34
C LEU A 347 -17.11 9.17 4.19
N LEU A 348 -15.79 9.12 4.02
CA LEU A 348 -14.84 9.94 4.79
C LEU A 348 -15.03 11.44 4.53
N SER A 349 -15.31 11.84 3.29
CA SER A 349 -15.59 13.25 2.95
C SER A 349 -16.90 13.75 3.56
N ARG A 350 -17.90 12.89 3.77
CA ARG A 350 -19.12 13.24 4.50
C ARG A 350 -18.83 13.40 5.99
N MET A 351 -18.11 12.45 6.59
CA MET A 351 -17.70 12.53 7.99
C MET A 351 -16.90 13.78 8.30
N ALA A 352 -15.92 14.12 7.46
CA ALA A 352 -15.13 15.35 7.63
C ALA A 352 -16.01 16.61 7.63
N ARG A 353 -17.00 16.68 6.74
CA ARG A 353 -17.93 17.82 6.66
C ARG A 353 -18.86 17.90 7.87
N GLU A 354 -19.29 16.77 8.41
CA GLU A 354 -20.14 16.71 9.61
C GLU A 354 -19.37 17.14 10.87
N GLN A 355 -18.06 16.89 10.93
CA GLN A 355 -17.20 17.24 12.06
C GLN A 355 -16.64 18.66 12.02
N GLY A 356 -16.68 19.33 10.85
CA GLY A 356 -16.20 20.70 10.68
C GLY A 356 -14.73 20.87 11.07
N THR A 357 -14.44 21.88 11.89
CA THR A 357 -13.06 22.23 12.32
C THR A 357 -12.42 21.23 13.29
N GLN A 358 -13.17 20.23 13.77
CA GLN A 358 -12.64 19.18 14.64
C GLN A 358 -11.96 18.04 13.87
N ALA A 359 -12.19 17.94 12.55
CA ALA A 359 -11.52 16.93 11.75
C ALA A 359 -10.00 17.19 11.73
N ALA A 360 -9.19 16.13 11.90
CA ALA A 360 -7.73 16.22 11.87
C ALA A 360 -7.15 16.48 10.45
N ILE A 361 -7.98 16.93 9.50
CA ILE A 361 -7.62 17.15 8.10
C ILE A 361 -8.23 18.44 7.55
N SER A 362 -7.49 19.13 6.68
CA SER A 362 -7.96 20.36 6.04
C SER A 362 -8.86 20.08 4.83
N ASP A 363 -9.85 20.96 4.58
CA ASP A 363 -10.69 20.93 3.37
C ASP A 363 -9.88 20.93 2.06
N ARG A 364 -8.71 21.56 2.10
CA ARG A 364 -7.75 21.60 0.98
C ARG A 364 -7.23 20.19 0.66
N ASP A 365 -6.95 19.38 1.67
CA ASP A 365 -6.42 18.02 1.50
C ASP A 365 -7.49 17.06 0.98
N ILE A 366 -8.72 17.20 1.47
CA ILE A 366 -9.89 16.48 0.94
C ILE A 366 -10.07 16.78 -0.55
N THR A 367 -10.02 18.07 -0.91
CA THR A 367 -10.16 18.50 -2.31
C THR A 367 -9.03 17.99 -3.19
N LEU A 368 -7.80 18.04 -2.69
CA LEU A 368 -6.60 17.54 -3.39
C LEU A 368 -6.71 16.04 -3.65
N LEU A 369 -7.11 15.27 -2.64
CA LEU A 369 -7.30 13.82 -2.78
C LEU A 369 -8.40 13.52 -3.80
N GLY A 370 -9.53 14.22 -3.72
CA GLY A 370 -10.60 14.09 -4.70
C GLY A 370 -10.07 14.29 -6.12
N ARG A 371 -9.24 15.33 -6.35
CA ARG A 371 -8.60 15.56 -7.64
C ARG A 371 -7.63 14.45 -8.05
N LYS A 372 -6.83 13.88 -7.13
CA LYS A 372 -5.95 12.74 -7.42
C LYS A 372 -6.78 11.52 -7.84
N LEU A 373 -7.81 11.16 -7.06
CA LEU A 373 -8.72 10.05 -7.36
C LEU A 373 -9.39 10.24 -8.73
N TYR A 374 -9.91 11.43 -9.04
CA TYR A 374 -10.51 11.70 -10.34
C TYR A 374 -9.46 11.69 -11.47
N ALA A 375 -8.26 12.20 -11.24
CA ALA A 375 -7.18 12.16 -12.22
C ALA A 375 -6.79 10.72 -12.58
N VAL A 376 -6.79 9.79 -11.62
CA VAL A 376 -6.46 8.39 -11.89
C VAL A 376 -7.66 7.61 -12.44
N PHE A 377 -8.85 7.77 -11.85
CA PHE A 377 -9.96 6.84 -12.07
C PHE A 377 -11.14 7.40 -12.87
N GLN A 378 -11.33 8.72 -12.94
CA GLN A 378 -12.48 9.30 -13.65
C GLN A 378 -12.38 9.03 -15.15
N ARG A 379 -13.46 8.53 -15.75
CA ARG A 379 -13.60 8.43 -17.20
C ARG A 379 -13.98 9.78 -17.79
N LYS A 380 -13.30 10.18 -18.86
CA LYS A 380 -13.61 11.37 -19.65
C LYS A 380 -13.36 11.08 -21.13
N ALA A 381 -14.13 11.72 -22.01
CA ALA A 381 -13.90 11.62 -23.44
C ALA A 381 -12.46 12.05 -23.79
N GLY A 382 -11.77 11.28 -24.61
CA GLY A 382 -10.38 11.52 -25.00
C GLY A 382 -9.33 11.28 -23.91
N LYS A 383 -9.72 10.89 -22.69
CA LYS A 383 -8.76 10.51 -21.64
C LYS A 383 -8.39 9.04 -21.78
N ILE A 384 -7.09 8.77 -21.86
CA ILE A 384 -6.55 7.41 -21.80
C ILE A 384 -6.59 6.90 -20.35
N GLU A 385 -7.35 5.84 -20.11
CA GLU A 385 -7.39 5.17 -18.82
C GLU A 385 -6.17 4.26 -18.64
N LEU A 386 -5.45 4.43 -17.53
CA LEU A 386 -4.45 3.48 -17.07
C LEU A 386 -5.15 2.33 -16.34
N ILE A 387 -5.02 1.13 -16.88
CA ILE A 387 -5.68 -0.09 -16.41
C ILE A 387 -4.83 -0.86 -15.41
N ASN A 388 -3.51 -0.78 -15.52
CA ASN A 388 -2.57 -1.46 -14.63
C ASN A 388 -1.70 -0.45 -13.86
N PRO A 389 -2.21 0.16 -12.78
CA PRO A 389 -1.40 1.01 -11.89
C PRO A 389 -0.43 0.21 -11.00
N GLY A 390 0.01 -0.98 -11.43
CA GLY A 390 0.84 -1.90 -10.62
C GLY A 390 0.07 -3.08 -10.00
N LEU A 391 -1.11 -3.40 -10.53
CA LEU A 391 -1.89 -4.58 -10.14
C LEU A 391 -1.19 -5.89 -10.56
N VAL A 392 -0.57 -5.88 -11.74
CA VAL A 392 0.18 -7.01 -12.30
C VAL A 392 1.56 -6.55 -12.77
N PRO A 393 2.57 -7.45 -12.81
CA PRO A 393 3.94 -7.08 -13.21
C PRO A 393 4.06 -6.57 -14.65
N SER A 394 3.29 -7.13 -15.58
CA SER A 394 3.30 -6.76 -16.99
C SER A 394 1.97 -7.11 -17.64
N LEU A 395 1.57 -6.31 -18.62
CA LEU A 395 0.49 -6.59 -19.56
C LEU A 395 0.99 -6.72 -21.00
N ALA A 396 2.31 -6.82 -21.19
CA ALA A 396 2.92 -6.90 -22.51
C ALA A 396 2.40 -8.12 -23.25
N GLU A 397 1.91 -7.89 -24.47
CA GLU A 397 1.40 -8.94 -25.35
C GLU A 397 2.49 -9.31 -26.37
N GLU A 398 2.60 -10.60 -26.68
CA GLU A 398 3.54 -11.09 -27.69
C GLU A 398 3.11 -10.71 -29.11
N ASN A 399 1.81 -10.72 -29.37
CA ASN A 399 1.22 -10.39 -30.67
C ASN A 399 -0.05 -9.56 -30.49
N LEU A 400 -0.13 -8.43 -31.20
CA LEU A 400 -1.29 -7.56 -31.26
C LEU A 400 -1.72 -7.34 -32.71
N SER A 401 -3.03 -7.48 -32.94
CA SER A 401 -3.63 -7.25 -34.25
C SER A 401 -4.57 -6.05 -34.22
N PHE A 402 -4.26 -5.05 -35.05
CA PHE A 402 -5.04 -3.83 -35.23
C PHE A 402 -5.90 -3.96 -36.47
N HIS A 403 -7.21 -4.05 -36.29
CA HIS A 403 -8.16 -4.25 -37.40
C HIS A 403 -9.05 -3.02 -37.53
N HIS A 404 -9.12 -2.47 -38.74
CA HIS A 404 -10.15 -1.50 -39.09
C HIS A 404 -11.52 -2.19 -39.10
N GLN A 405 -12.55 -1.55 -38.57
CA GLN A 405 -13.88 -2.16 -38.44
C GLN A 405 -14.51 -2.58 -39.78
N SER A 406 -14.14 -1.91 -40.88
CA SER A 406 -14.60 -2.29 -42.22
C SER A 406 -14.17 -3.68 -42.68
N GLU A 407 -13.15 -4.27 -42.06
CA GLU A 407 -12.71 -5.66 -42.33
C GLU A 407 -13.79 -6.69 -41.92
N GLN A 408 -14.72 -6.32 -41.05
CA GLN A 408 -15.84 -7.17 -40.65
C GLN A 408 -17.06 -7.07 -41.58
N GLY A 409 -16.91 -6.44 -42.75
CA GLY A 409 -17.97 -6.34 -43.77
C GLY A 409 -19.03 -5.26 -43.50
N GLY A 410 -18.82 -4.38 -42.52
CA GLY A 410 -19.71 -3.24 -42.22
C GLY A 410 -19.09 -1.87 -42.56
N ASP A 411 -19.89 -0.80 -42.49
CA ASP A 411 -19.44 0.60 -42.65
C ASP A 411 -18.88 1.20 -41.34
N GLY A 412 -18.20 0.39 -40.53
CA GLY A 412 -17.57 0.87 -39.29
C GLY A 412 -16.28 1.62 -39.58
N GLU A 413 -16.14 2.81 -39.00
CA GLU A 413 -14.98 3.72 -39.16
C GLU A 413 -13.99 3.65 -37.97
N GLY A 414 -14.17 2.70 -37.05
CA GLY A 414 -13.34 2.54 -35.87
C GLY A 414 -12.24 1.49 -36.02
N TRP A 415 -11.48 1.31 -34.94
CA TRP A 415 -10.42 0.32 -34.84
C TRP A 415 -10.69 -0.68 -33.71
N LEU A 416 -10.30 -1.93 -33.93
CA LEU A 416 -10.43 -3.06 -33.01
C LEU A 416 -9.02 -3.62 -32.71
N LEU A 417 -8.79 -3.96 -31.44
CA LEU A 417 -7.57 -4.62 -31.00
C LEU A 417 -7.86 -6.06 -30.59
N TYR A 418 -7.04 -6.98 -31.10
CA TYR A 418 -7.08 -8.40 -30.78
C TYR A 418 -5.72 -8.89 -30.29
N ARG A 419 -5.76 -9.98 -29.51
CA ARG A 419 -4.59 -10.80 -29.19
C ARG A 419 -4.45 -11.90 -30.24
N ASP A 420 -3.22 -12.20 -30.66
CA ASP A 420 -2.88 -13.42 -31.44
C ASP A 420 -3.80 -13.69 -32.64
N LEU A 421 -4.22 -12.65 -33.37
CA LEU A 421 -5.14 -12.79 -34.50
C LEU A 421 -4.40 -12.63 -35.82
N GLU A 422 -3.93 -13.75 -36.39
CA GLU A 422 -3.22 -13.77 -37.67
C GLU A 422 -4.19 -13.87 -38.86
N ASP A 423 -5.18 -14.78 -38.76
CA ASP A 423 -6.21 -15.01 -39.78
C ASP A 423 -7.46 -14.15 -39.52
N PRO A 424 -7.86 -13.26 -40.45
CA PRO A 424 -9.06 -12.44 -40.31
C PRO A 424 -10.37 -13.22 -40.15
N SER A 425 -10.45 -14.46 -40.65
CA SER A 425 -11.65 -15.28 -40.55
C SER A 425 -11.97 -15.70 -39.11
N ASP A 426 -10.96 -15.73 -38.23
CA ASP A 426 -11.12 -16.04 -36.81
C ASP A 426 -11.55 -14.83 -35.97
N ALA A 427 -11.58 -13.63 -36.55
CA ALA A 427 -11.88 -12.38 -35.84
C ALA A 427 -13.27 -12.37 -35.16
N PHE A 428 -14.21 -13.16 -35.68
CA PHE A 428 -15.55 -13.30 -35.11
C PHE A 428 -15.54 -14.06 -33.77
N TRP A 429 -14.60 -14.98 -33.59
CA TRP A 429 -14.50 -15.85 -32.41
C TRP A 429 -13.54 -15.34 -31.35
N GLN A 430 -12.69 -14.37 -31.70
CA GLN A 430 -11.73 -13.78 -30.77
C GLN A 430 -12.32 -12.60 -30.00
N PRO A 431 -12.07 -12.50 -28.67
CA PRO A 431 -12.50 -11.37 -27.89
C PRO A 431 -11.74 -10.10 -28.30
N VAL A 432 -12.49 -9.02 -28.49
CA VAL A 432 -11.90 -7.69 -28.73
C VAL A 432 -11.39 -7.13 -27.40
N ILE A 433 -10.08 -6.88 -27.31
CA ILE A 433 -9.46 -6.26 -26.13
C ILE A 433 -9.98 -4.82 -25.97
N ARG A 434 -9.96 -4.05 -27.08
CA ARG A 434 -10.31 -2.63 -27.08
C ARG A 434 -10.88 -2.18 -28.42
N ARG A 435 -11.84 -1.24 -28.35
CA ARG A 435 -12.36 -0.49 -29.49
C ARG A 435 -11.97 0.98 -29.34
N ALA A 436 -11.60 1.64 -30.44
CA ALA A 436 -11.27 3.06 -30.48
C ALA A 436 -11.84 3.71 -31.75
N GLY A 437 -12.02 5.03 -31.71
CA GLY A 437 -12.53 5.78 -32.86
C GLY A 437 -11.49 5.99 -33.97
N ASN A 438 -10.21 5.85 -33.66
CA ASN A 438 -9.11 6.00 -34.61
C ASN A 438 -7.89 5.18 -34.16
N LEU A 439 -6.94 4.96 -35.08
CA LEU A 439 -5.75 4.16 -34.84
C LEU A 439 -4.84 4.78 -33.77
N ALA A 440 -4.66 6.11 -33.80
CA ALA A 440 -3.79 6.81 -32.86
C ALA A 440 -4.24 6.63 -31.40
N GLU A 441 -5.54 6.78 -31.12
CA GLU A 441 -6.12 6.52 -29.79
C GLU A 441 -5.83 5.09 -29.34
N LEU A 442 -5.98 4.11 -30.24
CA LEU A 442 -5.75 2.69 -29.92
C LEU A 442 -4.28 2.41 -29.60
N VAL A 443 -3.35 2.92 -30.42
CA VAL A 443 -1.90 2.75 -30.23
C VAL A 443 -1.44 3.45 -28.95
N VAL A 444 -1.88 4.69 -28.70
CA VAL A 444 -1.57 5.41 -27.46
C VAL A 444 -2.11 4.65 -26.24
N TRP A 445 -3.32 4.12 -26.32
CA TRP A 445 -3.89 3.33 -25.23
C TRP A 445 -3.07 2.06 -24.96
N CYS A 446 -2.64 1.33 -26.00
CA CYS A 446 -1.79 0.14 -25.85
C CYS A 446 -0.42 0.48 -25.24
N TYR A 447 0.19 1.57 -25.71
CA TYR A 447 1.47 2.07 -25.20
C TYR A 447 1.39 2.45 -23.72
N CYS A 448 0.44 3.31 -23.36
CA CYS A 448 0.25 3.79 -21.98
C CYS A 448 -0.08 2.67 -20.98
N ASN A 449 -0.67 1.58 -21.44
CA ASN A 449 -1.02 0.42 -20.61
C ASN A 449 0.01 -0.72 -20.66
N GLY A 450 1.09 -0.55 -21.44
CA GLY A 450 2.19 -1.51 -21.52
C GLY A 450 1.88 -2.77 -22.32
N LEU A 451 0.79 -2.80 -23.11
CA LEU A 451 0.47 -3.92 -24.00
C LEU A 451 1.40 -3.95 -25.21
N LEU A 452 1.69 -2.77 -25.76
CA LEU A 452 2.49 -2.59 -26.96
C LEU A 452 3.92 -2.19 -26.59
N THR A 453 4.87 -3.07 -26.91
CA THR A 453 6.31 -2.85 -26.72
C THR A 453 7.04 -2.99 -28.06
N ARG A 454 8.33 -2.63 -28.10
CA ARG A 454 9.17 -2.86 -29.28
C ARG A 454 9.35 -4.35 -29.62
N ALA A 455 9.13 -5.25 -28.67
CA ALA A 455 9.20 -6.69 -28.88
C ALA A 455 7.87 -7.29 -29.38
N THR A 456 6.77 -6.54 -29.30
CA THR A 456 5.44 -7.01 -29.69
C THR A 456 5.37 -7.20 -31.21
N ARG A 457 4.95 -8.38 -31.65
CA ARG A 457 4.62 -8.66 -33.05
C ARG A 457 3.31 -7.94 -33.41
N LEU A 458 3.28 -7.36 -34.60
CA LEU A 458 2.17 -6.50 -35.03
C LEU A 458 1.55 -7.05 -36.30
N ASN A 459 0.22 -7.15 -36.29
CA ASN A 459 -0.59 -7.34 -37.48
C ASN A 459 -1.48 -6.11 -37.67
N VAL A 460 -1.58 -5.58 -38.89
CA VAL A 460 -2.44 -4.45 -39.21
C VAL A 460 -3.31 -4.83 -40.40
N ARG A 461 -4.63 -4.81 -40.19
CA ARG A 461 -5.63 -4.96 -41.25
C ARG A 461 -6.28 -3.60 -41.47
N ALA A 462 -5.83 -2.95 -42.54
CA ALA A 462 -6.13 -1.55 -42.80
C ALA A 462 -7.59 -1.31 -43.20
N GLY A 463 -8.33 -2.31 -43.69
CA GLY A 463 -9.67 -2.11 -44.20
C GLY A 463 -9.69 -1.09 -45.33
N ARG A 464 -10.52 -0.07 -45.15
CA ARG A 464 -10.59 1.09 -46.05
C ARG A 464 -9.53 2.16 -45.76
N SER A 465 -8.80 2.04 -44.65
CA SER A 465 -7.67 2.91 -44.32
C SER A 465 -6.42 2.49 -45.10
N VAL A 466 -5.35 3.28 -45.00
CA VAL A 466 -4.03 2.93 -45.57
C VAL A 466 -2.99 2.59 -44.49
N ALA A 467 -3.45 2.31 -43.27
CA ALA A 467 -2.56 2.07 -42.16
C ALA A 467 -1.67 0.84 -42.37
N SER A 468 -0.45 0.90 -41.84
CA SER A 468 0.52 -0.18 -41.98
C SER A 468 1.21 -0.52 -40.65
N VAL A 469 1.85 -1.69 -40.61
CA VAL A 469 2.71 -2.07 -39.47
C VAL A 469 3.84 -1.04 -39.27
N ALA A 470 4.40 -0.49 -40.35
CA ALA A 470 5.44 0.54 -40.28
C ALA A 470 4.91 1.80 -39.57
N GLU A 471 3.71 2.26 -39.95
CA GLU A 471 3.09 3.43 -39.32
C GLU A 471 2.83 3.22 -37.82
N VAL A 472 2.35 2.04 -37.40
CA VAL A 472 2.16 1.73 -35.98
C VAL A 472 3.50 1.74 -35.21
N ARG A 473 4.59 1.28 -35.83
CA ARG A 473 5.94 1.34 -35.24
C ARG A 473 6.47 2.77 -35.14
N ASP A 474 6.26 3.59 -36.16
CA ASP A 474 6.66 4.99 -36.15
C ASP A 474 5.92 5.77 -35.05
N ILE A 475 4.62 5.52 -34.87
CA ILE A 475 3.84 6.08 -33.75
C ILE A 475 4.40 5.61 -32.42
N LEU A 476 4.71 4.32 -32.27
CA LEU A 476 5.29 3.77 -31.03
C LEU A 476 6.63 4.44 -30.70
N ASP A 477 7.52 4.63 -31.68
CA ASP A 477 8.81 5.28 -31.45
C ASP A 477 8.67 6.77 -31.13
N ALA A 478 7.74 7.47 -31.80
CA ALA A 478 7.40 8.85 -31.47
C ALA A 478 6.86 8.97 -30.03
N LEU A 479 5.98 8.05 -29.61
CA LEU A 479 5.45 8.00 -28.24
C LEU A 479 6.53 7.71 -27.21
N ALA A 480 7.43 6.75 -27.49
CA ALA A 480 8.53 6.41 -26.59
C ALA A 480 9.49 7.59 -26.35
N GLY A 481 9.75 8.39 -27.37
CA GLY A 481 10.56 9.61 -27.23
C GLY A 481 9.81 10.76 -26.54
N PHE A 482 8.50 10.89 -26.75
CA PHE A 482 7.70 12.01 -26.26
C PHE A 482 7.17 11.81 -24.81
N LEU A 483 6.75 10.60 -24.48
CA LEU A 483 6.05 10.23 -23.25
C LEU A 483 6.73 9.01 -22.59
N PRO A 484 7.92 9.17 -22.00
CA PRO A 484 8.59 8.05 -21.32
C PRO A 484 7.72 7.56 -20.15
N LEU A 485 7.58 6.23 -20.06
CA LEU A 485 6.86 5.54 -18.99
C LEU A 485 7.85 4.86 -18.02
N PRO A 486 7.52 4.75 -16.72
CA PRO A 486 6.28 5.19 -16.08
C PRO A 486 6.18 6.72 -15.95
N LEU A 487 4.95 7.24 -15.93
CA LEU A 487 4.72 8.67 -15.71
C LEU A 487 5.05 9.04 -14.26
N GLU A 488 5.73 10.16 -14.08
CA GLU A 488 5.91 10.73 -12.74
C GLU A 488 4.55 11.10 -12.12
N PRO A 489 4.30 10.75 -10.84
CA PRO A 489 3.09 11.15 -10.15
C PRO A 489 2.92 12.67 -10.13
N ALA A 490 1.68 13.13 -10.27
CA ALA A 490 1.37 14.55 -10.21
C ALA A 490 1.67 15.11 -8.80
N THR A 491 2.46 16.18 -8.74
CA THR A 491 2.78 16.86 -7.47
C THR A 491 1.52 17.48 -6.83
N ARG A 492 1.54 17.66 -5.52
CA ARG A 492 0.49 18.38 -4.77
C ARG A 492 0.22 19.77 -5.34
N GLU A 493 1.26 20.49 -5.74
CA GLU A 493 1.12 21.80 -6.39
C GLU A 493 0.37 21.70 -7.73
N SER A 494 0.69 20.69 -8.54
CA SER A 494 0.01 20.45 -9.83
C SER A 494 -1.46 20.11 -9.64
N LEU A 495 -1.79 19.23 -8.69
CA LEU A 495 -3.17 18.85 -8.37
C LEU A 495 -3.97 20.02 -7.79
N SER A 496 -3.32 21.01 -7.16
CA SER A 496 -4.00 22.20 -6.62
C SER A 496 -4.45 23.20 -7.68
N ARG A 497 -3.94 23.12 -8.91
CA ARG A 497 -4.25 24.05 -10.02
C ARG A 497 -5.27 23.45 -10.99
N GLY A 498 -5.75 24.28 -11.93
CA GLY A 498 -6.60 23.83 -13.03
C GLY A 498 -5.84 22.96 -14.04
N VAL A 499 -6.56 22.12 -14.77
CA VAL A 499 -6.00 21.26 -15.83
C VAL A 499 -5.41 22.14 -16.93
N ARG A 500 -4.16 21.84 -17.32
CA ARG A 500 -3.48 22.49 -18.45
C ARG A 500 -2.63 21.46 -19.21
N PRO A 501 -2.45 21.62 -20.54
CA PRO A 501 -1.52 20.78 -21.28
C PRO A 501 -0.09 21.06 -20.80
N THR A 502 0.69 20.00 -20.57
CA THR A 502 2.11 20.08 -20.21
C THR A 502 3.03 19.74 -21.37
N ARG A 503 2.56 18.86 -22.27
CA ARG A 503 3.23 18.48 -23.51
C ARG A 503 2.16 18.28 -24.59
N ILE A 504 2.52 18.52 -25.84
CA ILE A 504 1.63 18.34 -27.00
C ILE A 504 2.39 17.55 -28.06
N LEU A 505 1.80 16.44 -28.52
CA LEU A 505 2.23 15.67 -29.68
C LEU A 505 1.13 15.75 -30.74
N LEU A 506 1.50 16.13 -31.95
CA LEU A 506 0.59 16.18 -33.09
C LEU A 506 0.96 15.06 -34.06
N MET A 507 0.01 14.15 -34.28
CA MET A 507 0.10 13.10 -35.29
C MET A 507 -0.92 13.43 -36.37
N ILE A 508 -0.46 13.61 -37.60
CA ILE A 508 -1.27 14.14 -38.71
C ILE A 508 -1.41 13.04 -39.76
N ASN A 509 -2.62 12.88 -40.31
CA ASN A 509 -2.95 11.89 -41.34
C ASN A 509 -2.73 10.43 -40.92
N VAL A 510 -2.86 10.11 -39.62
CA VAL A 510 -2.70 8.73 -39.14
C VAL A 510 -3.72 7.80 -39.80
N GLY A 511 -3.25 6.76 -40.46
CA GLY A 511 -4.06 5.78 -41.20
C GLY A 511 -4.74 6.34 -42.45
N GLY A 512 -4.42 7.57 -42.86
CA GLY A 512 -5.02 8.24 -44.02
C GLY A 512 -3.98 8.60 -45.06
N ASP A 513 -4.31 8.42 -46.34
CA ASP A 513 -3.50 8.96 -47.43
C ASP A 513 -3.88 10.44 -47.62
N PRO A 514 -2.97 11.40 -47.38
CA PRO A 514 -3.26 12.81 -47.61
C PRO A 514 -3.33 13.18 -49.10
N GLN A 515 -2.86 12.31 -50.00
CA GLN A 515 -2.77 12.56 -51.44
C GLN A 515 -3.25 11.36 -52.28
N PRO A 516 -4.49 10.85 -52.07
CA PRO A 516 -4.97 9.64 -52.73
C PRO A 516 -4.96 9.76 -54.26
N HIS A 517 -5.29 10.95 -54.76
CA HIS A 517 -5.27 11.29 -56.20
C HIS A 517 -3.89 11.23 -56.86
N LEU A 518 -2.78 11.34 -56.09
CA LEU A 518 -1.41 11.19 -56.59
C LEU A 518 -0.94 9.74 -56.47
N THR A 519 -1.28 9.08 -55.37
CA THR A 519 -1.00 7.66 -55.14
C THR A 519 -1.67 6.77 -56.19
N GLU A 520 -2.93 7.04 -56.53
CA GLU A 520 -3.66 6.36 -57.62
C GLU A 520 -2.98 6.51 -58.99
N ARG A 521 -2.17 7.55 -59.17
CA ARG A 521 -1.40 7.82 -60.39
C ARG A 521 0.03 7.27 -60.34
N GLY A 522 0.39 6.53 -59.28
CA GLY A 522 1.73 6.00 -59.06
C GLY A 522 2.78 7.07 -58.75
N LEU A 523 2.36 8.29 -58.41
CA LEU A 523 3.24 9.42 -58.14
C LEU A 523 3.47 9.51 -56.62
N HIS A 524 4.55 8.87 -56.14
CA HIS A 524 5.03 9.09 -54.78
C HIS A 524 5.97 10.28 -54.76
N LYS A 525 5.70 11.25 -53.89
CA LYS A 525 6.63 12.36 -53.65
C LYS A 525 7.84 11.79 -52.90
N LEU A 526 8.99 11.72 -53.55
CA LEU A 526 10.28 11.52 -52.87
C LEU A 526 10.55 12.76 -52.03
N SER A 527 10.40 12.65 -50.71
CA SER A 527 10.93 13.63 -49.75
C SER A 527 11.97 12.95 -48.88
#